data_AF-A0A9E5J4D0-F1
#
_entry.id   AF-A0A9E5J4D0-F1
#
_cell.length_a   1.000
_cell.length_b   1.000
_cell.length_c   1.000
_cell.angle_alpha   90.00
_cell.angle_beta   90.00
_cell.angle_gamma   90.00
#
_symmetry.space_group_name_H-M   'P 1'
#
loop_
_entity.id
_entity.type
_entity.pdbx_description
1 polymer ?
#
loop_
_entity_poly.entity_id
_entity_poly.type
_entity_poly.pdbx_seq_one_letter_code
_entity_poly.pdbx_strand_id
1 'polypeptide(L)'
;AGWRKTIEAHLGGVAGCTHLREMLFNMATAAYQTIPSARQFKAQQLGLPEQVPTSPPPHVGKCMSWAFDGPVVARYYPMFYRKPETH
;
A
#
# COMPACT_ATOMS: atom_id res chain seq x y z
N ALA A 1 4.38 7.40 -22.89
CA ALA A 1 4.22 6.21 -22.01
C ALA A 1 3.37 6.58 -20.79
N GLY A 2 2.65 5.62 -20.21
CA GLY A 2 1.88 5.82 -18.97
C GLY A 2 0.69 4.89 -18.88
N TRP A 3 0.38 4.40 -17.69
CA TRP A 3 -0.68 3.42 -17.43
C TRP A 3 -2.02 3.78 -18.10
N ARG A 4 -2.51 5.00 -17.88
CA ARG A 4 -3.76 5.48 -18.51
C ARG A 4 -3.69 5.51 -20.04
N LYS A 5 -2.57 5.97 -20.62
CA LYS A 5 -2.39 6.01 -22.08
C LYS A 5 -2.39 4.61 -22.68
N THR A 6 -1.78 3.64 -22.00
CA THR A 6 -1.77 2.24 -22.42
C THR A 6 -3.17 1.63 -22.37
N ILE A 7 -3.94 1.88 -21.29
CA ILE A 7 -5.32 1.41 -21.21
C ILE A 7 -6.17 2.01 -22.35
N GLU A 8 -6.10 3.32 -22.58
CA GLU A 8 -6.84 3.95 -23.67
C GLU A 8 -6.46 3.40 -25.05
N ALA A 9 -5.19 3.10 -25.28
CA ALA A 9 -4.73 2.52 -26.54
C ALA A 9 -5.25 1.09 -26.80
N HIS A 10 -5.54 0.30 -25.76
CA HIS A 10 -5.95 -1.10 -25.90
C HIS A 10 -7.44 -1.35 -25.60
N LEU A 11 -8.07 -0.50 -24.80
CA LEU A 11 -9.43 -0.67 -24.25
C LEU A 11 -10.29 0.60 -24.39
N GLY A 12 -9.82 1.59 -25.14
CA GLY A 12 -10.58 2.80 -25.45
C GLY A 12 -11.69 2.56 -26.47
N GLY A 13 -12.69 3.46 -26.49
CA GLY A 13 -13.79 3.42 -27.44
C GLY A 13 -14.59 2.11 -27.36
N VAL A 14 -14.92 1.53 -28.53
CA VAL A 14 -15.72 0.30 -28.63
C VAL A 14 -14.91 -0.99 -28.45
N ALA A 15 -13.58 -0.90 -28.31
CA ALA A 15 -12.72 -2.07 -28.09
C ALA A 15 -12.78 -2.58 -26.63
N GLY A 16 -13.32 -1.80 -25.71
CA GLY A 16 -13.52 -2.17 -24.32
C GLY A 16 -14.80 -1.55 -23.75
N CYS A 17 -15.29 -2.08 -22.63
CA CYS A 17 -16.37 -1.43 -21.89
C CYS A 17 -15.79 -0.40 -20.92
N THR A 18 -16.50 0.72 -20.75
CA THR A 18 -16.12 1.78 -19.80
C THR A 18 -15.86 1.23 -18.40
N HIS A 19 -16.63 0.24 -17.94
CA HIS A 19 -16.47 -0.38 -16.62
C HIS A 19 -15.06 -0.93 -16.39
N LEU A 20 -14.50 -1.68 -17.35
CA LEU A 20 -13.16 -2.26 -17.21
C LEU A 20 -12.08 -1.20 -17.25
N ARG A 21 -12.21 -0.21 -18.13
CA ARG A 21 -11.26 0.91 -18.27
C ARG A 21 -11.16 1.73 -16.99
N GLU A 22 -12.30 2.10 -16.41
CA GLU A 22 -12.36 2.88 -15.17
C GLU A 22 -11.83 2.10 -13.97
N MET A 23 -12.14 0.80 -13.89
CA MET A 23 -11.56 -0.07 -12.87
C MET A 23 -10.02 -0.10 -12.96
N LEU A 24 -9.49 -0.29 -14.16
CA LEU A 24 -8.04 -0.38 -14.38
C LEU A 24 -7.31 0.91 -14.02
N PHE A 25 -7.93 2.08 -14.19
CA PHE A 25 -7.30 3.36 -13.81
C PHE A 25 -6.86 3.41 -12.35
N ASN A 26 -7.67 2.86 -11.45
CA ASN A 26 -7.36 2.85 -10.01
C ASN A 26 -6.66 1.56 -9.56
N MET A 27 -6.72 0.49 -10.37
CA MET A 27 -6.13 -0.81 -10.03
C MET A 27 -4.60 -0.73 -9.85
N ALA A 28 -3.88 0.09 -10.62
CA ALA A 28 -2.44 0.24 -10.46
C ALA A 28 -2.06 0.70 -9.05
N THR A 29 -2.82 1.63 -8.48
CA THR A 29 -2.62 2.14 -7.12
C THR A 29 -2.90 1.07 -6.08
N ALA A 30 -3.97 0.28 -6.25
CA ALA A 30 -4.29 -0.83 -5.36
C ALA A 30 -3.18 -1.90 -5.40
N ALA A 31 -2.78 -2.32 -6.60
CA ALA A 31 -1.71 -3.30 -6.79
C ALA A 31 -0.41 -2.82 -6.13
N TYR A 32 0.01 -1.58 -6.39
CA TYR A 32 1.23 -1.01 -5.81
C TYR A 32 1.20 -1.01 -4.26
N GLN A 33 0.07 -0.63 -3.66
CA GLN A 33 -0.09 -0.61 -2.20
C GLN A 33 -0.02 -2.00 -1.55
N THR A 34 -0.31 -3.07 -2.31
CA THR A 34 -0.23 -4.45 -1.78
C THR A 34 1.17 -5.08 -1.87
N ILE A 35 2.08 -4.51 -2.66
CA ILE A 35 3.44 -5.07 -2.87
C ILE A 35 4.21 -5.28 -1.55
N PRO A 36 4.25 -4.32 -0.59
CA PRO A 36 5.01 -4.49 0.65
C PRO A 36 4.52 -5.71 1.46
N SER A 37 3.22 -5.85 1.63
CA SER A 37 2.61 -6.98 2.35
C SER A 37 2.89 -8.31 1.64
N ALA A 38 2.81 -8.35 0.31
CA ALA A 38 3.12 -9.55 -0.46
C ALA A 38 4.61 -9.96 -0.32
N ARG A 39 5.53 -8.99 -0.30
CA ARG A 39 6.96 -9.23 -0.08
C ARG A 39 7.23 -9.75 1.34
N GLN A 40 6.61 -9.15 2.34
CA GLN A 40 6.72 -9.59 3.74
C GLN A 40 6.20 -11.01 3.90
N PHE A 41 5.01 -11.31 3.37
CA PHE A 41 4.43 -12.65 3.42
C PHE A 41 5.35 -13.70 2.77
N LYS A 42 5.91 -13.40 1.60
CA LYS A 42 6.87 -14.29 0.93
C LYS A 42 8.15 -14.49 1.76
N ALA A 43 8.68 -13.45 2.38
CA ALA A 43 9.86 -13.56 3.25
C ALA A 43 9.60 -14.46 4.46
N GLN A 44 8.43 -14.34 5.08
CA GLN A 44 7.99 -15.20 6.18
C GLN A 44 7.89 -16.67 5.75
N GLN A 45 7.31 -16.96 4.58
CA GLN A 45 7.24 -18.31 4.03
C GLN A 45 8.61 -18.95 3.78
N LEU A 46 9.60 -18.13 3.44
CA LEU A 46 10.99 -18.56 3.24
C LEU A 46 11.79 -18.67 4.54
N GLY A 47 11.19 -18.37 5.70
CA GLY A 47 11.88 -18.38 6.99
C GLY A 47 12.98 -17.32 7.12
N LEU A 48 12.91 -16.25 6.32
CA LEU A 48 13.87 -15.16 6.41
C LEU A 48 13.66 -14.39 7.73
N PRO A 49 14.74 -13.94 8.38
CA PRO A 49 14.63 -13.18 9.62
C PRO A 49 13.85 -11.88 9.39
N GLU A 50 12.96 -11.57 10.32
CA GLU A 50 12.22 -10.30 10.29
C GLU A 50 13.18 -9.14 10.52
N GLN A 51 13.21 -8.21 9.56
CA GLN A 51 14.03 -7.01 9.68
C GLN A 51 13.28 -5.98 10.50
N VAL A 52 13.82 -5.64 11.67
CA VAL A 52 13.32 -4.52 12.48
C VAL A 52 13.68 -3.22 11.76
N PRO A 53 12.70 -2.42 11.30
CA PRO A 53 12.99 -1.18 10.63
C PRO A 53 13.66 -0.19 11.59
N THR A 54 14.68 0.52 11.13
CA THR A 54 15.31 1.64 11.89
C THR A 54 14.60 2.97 11.65
N SER A 55 13.75 3.05 10.62
CA SER A 55 12.91 4.20 10.31
C SER A 55 11.47 3.76 10.00
N PRO A 56 10.47 4.63 10.23
CA PRO A 56 9.08 4.30 9.93
C PRO A 56 8.89 3.95 8.45
N PRO A 57 8.20 2.84 8.14
CA PRO A 57 7.82 2.53 6.77
C PRO A 57 7.03 3.67 6.11
N PRO A 58 7.08 3.83 4.77
CA PRO A 58 6.50 5.00 4.09
C PRO A 58 4.99 5.22 4.31
N HIS A 59 4.25 4.19 4.68
CA HIS A 59 2.81 4.27 4.93
C HIS A 59 2.46 4.71 6.37
N VAL A 60 3.41 4.65 7.31
CA VAL A 60 3.21 5.07 8.70
C VAL A 60 3.06 6.60 8.76
N GLY A 61 2.02 7.07 9.44
CA GLY A 61 1.63 8.48 9.52
C GLY A 61 0.92 9.04 8.29
N LYS A 62 0.47 8.19 7.34
CA LYS A 62 -0.18 8.63 6.09
C LYS A 62 -1.69 8.42 6.03
N CYS A 63 -2.29 7.68 6.95
CA CYS A 63 -3.74 7.51 7.05
C CYS A 63 -4.14 7.19 8.50
N MET A 64 -5.45 7.28 8.78
CA MET A 64 -6.00 7.03 10.13
C MET A 64 -5.59 5.67 10.70
N SER A 65 -5.61 4.61 9.88
CA SER A 65 -5.22 3.27 10.34
C SER A 65 -3.74 3.18 10.72
N TRP A 66 -2.86 3.99 10.12
CA TRP A 66 -1.42 3.96 10.34
C TRP A 66 -0.90 5.21 11.07
N ALA A 67 -1.77 5.92 11.78
CA ALA A 67 -1.37 7.07 12.61
C ALA A 67 -0.33 6.64 13.67
N PHE A 68 0.62 7.51 13.99
CA PHE A 68 1.71 7.18 14.94
C PHE A 68 1.21 6.87 16.35
N ASP A 69 0.06 7.41 16.72
CA ASP A 69 -0.68 7.17 17.96
C ASP A 69 -1.81 6.13 17.80
N GLY A 70 -1.89 5.49 16.63
CA GLY A 70 -2.93 4.52 16.30
C GLY A 70 -2.65 3.11 16.83
N PRO A 71 -3.70 2.28 17.03
CA PRO A 71 -3.57 0.93 17.57
C PRO A 71 -2.77 -0.02 16.67
N VAL A 72 -2.76 0.20 15.35
CA VAL A 72 -2.01 -0.62 14.41
C VAL A 72 -0.50 -0.38 14.55
N VAL A 73 -0.06 0.88 14.67
CA VAL A 73 1.34 1.20 14.92
C VAL A 73 1.78 0.68 16.28
N ALA A 74 0.94 0.82 17.32
CA ALA A 74 1.23 0.25 18.65
C ALA A 74 1.47 -1.28 18.60
N ARG A 75 0.76 -2.01 17.73
CA ARG A 75 0.86 -3.46 17.61
C ARG A 75 2.01 -3.93 16.71
N TYR A 76 2.14 -3.34 15.52
CA TYR A 76 3.05 -3.83 14.47
C TYR A 76 4.37 -3.07 14.42
N TYR A 77 4.38 -1.80 14.85
CA TYR A 77 5.56 -0.95 14.87
C TYR A 77 5.69 -0.22 16.23
N PRO A 78 5.74 -0.94 17.36
CA PRO A 78 5.74 -0.33 18.70
C PRO A 78 6.93 0.62 18.91
N MET A 79 8.05 0.41 18.21
CA MET A 79 9.23 1.28 18.24
C MET A 79 8.98 2.69 17.67
N PHE A 80 7.94 2.87 16.86
CA PHE A 80 7.55 4.16 16.29
C PHE A 80 6.29 4.76 16.91
N TYR A 81 5.66 4.06 17.86
CA TYR A 81 4.43 4.52 18.51
C TYR A 81 4.67 5.80 19.31
N ARG A 82 3.80 6.80 19.12
CA ARG A 82 3.82 8.07 19.85
C ARG A 82 2.54 8.16 20.65
N LYS A 83 2.65 8.35 21.97
CA LYS A 83 1.45 8.61 22.78
C LYS A 83 0.80 9.90 22.29
N PRO A 84 -0.54 9.94 22.13
CA PRO A 84 -1.21 11.18 21.81
C PRO A 84 -0.92 12.19 22.92
N GLU A 85 -0.57 13.42 22.56
CA GLU A 85 -0.38 14.49 23.53
C GLU A 85 -1.73 14.77 24.20
N THR A 86 -1.76 14.68 25.53
CA THR A 86 -2.94 15.11 26.29
C THR A 86 -3.00 16.63 26.24
N HIS A 87 -4.01 17.17 25.55
CA HIS A 87 -4.37 18.59 25.63
C HIS A 87 -5.05 18.90 26.97
#